data_AF-A0A0F9QTM0-F1
#
_entry.id   AF-A0A0F9QTM0-F1
#
_cell.length_a   1.000
_cell.length_b   1.000
_cell.length_c   1.000
_cell.angle_alpha   90.00
_cell.angle_beta   90.00
_cell.angle_gamma   90.00
#
_symmetry.space_group_name_H-M   'P 1'
#
loop_
_entity.id
_entity.type
_entity.pdbx_description
1 polymer ?
#
loop_
_entity_poly.entity_id
_entity_poly.type
_entity_poly.pdbx_seq_one_letter_code
_entity_poly.pdbx_strand_id
1 'polypeptide(L)'
;MGTPNTHYIESVVIKVNGSTVLTEPYTSQPTTSTFMYNYNITSNTGALISVTGICSQSGSITRTYIVGTGQNESPGENAISGYIGFILFTGILFGGFTILMKKKMKKGEILE
;
A
#
# COMPACT_ATOMS: atom_id res chain seq x y z
N MET A 1 -1.48 18.06 -10.76
CA MET A 1 -1.94 19.28 -10.06
C MET A 1 -3.46 19.18 -9.95
N GLY A 2 -4.00 19.18 -8.74
CA GLY A 2 -5.43 19.00 -8.50
C GLY A 2 -6.17 20.31 -8.76
N THR A 3 -7.12 20.32 -9.67
CA THR A 3 -8.04 21.43 -9.90
C THR A 3 -9.14 21.36 -8.84
N PRO A 4 -9.39 22.41 -8.03
CA PRO A 4 -10.14 22.30 -6.77
C PRO A 4 -11.52 21.65 -6.89
N ASN A 5 -12.17 21.77 -8.06
CA ASN A 5 -13.54 21.29 -8.29
C ASN A 5 -13.61 20.11 -9.28
N THR A 6 -12.48 19.64 -9.84
CA THR A 6 -12.47 18.53 -10.81
C THR A 6 -11.46 17.43 -10.49
N HIS A 7 -10.45 17.71 -9.66
CA HIS A 7 -9.52 16.72 -9.14
C HIS A 7 -9.25 17.05 -7.66
N TYR A 8 -10.05 16.44 -6.79
CA TYR A 8 -10.03 16.69 -5.35
C TYR A 8 -10.15 15.39 -4.56
N ILE A 9 -9.91 15.48 -3.25
CA ILE A 9 -10.24 14.39 -2.33
C ILE A 9 -11.76 14.33 -2.22
N GLU A 10 -12.41 13.30 -2.75
CA GLU A 10 -13.85 13.09 -2.69
C GLU A 10 -14.31 12.69 -1.29
N SER A 11 -13.52 11.87 -0.59
CA SER A 11 -13.84 11.52 0.79
C SER A 11 -12.61 11.14 1.60
N VAL A 12 -12.70 11.36 2.90
CA VAL A 12 -11.76 10.85 3.89
C VAL A 12 -12.48 9.87 4.79
N VAL A 13 -11.93 8.66 4.88
CA VAL A 13 -12.42 7.60 5.76
C VAL A 13 -11.40 7.39 6.88
N ILE A 14 -11.84 7.49 8.12
CA ILE A 14 -11.01 7.27 9.30
C ILE A 14 -11.49 6.02 10.02
N LYS A 15 -10.57 5.11 10.28
CA LYS A 15 -10.80 3.88 11.04
C LYS A 15 -9.95 3.85 12.30
N VAL A 16 -10.52 3.38 13.41
CA VAL A 16 -9.81 3.08 14.65
C VAL A 16 -9.91 1.58 14.89
N ASN A 17 -8.78 0.91 15.01
CA ASN A 17 -8.69 -0.55 15.18
C ASN A 17 -9.52 -1.34 14.14
N GLY A 18 -9.56 -0.82 12.89
CA GLY A 18 -10.29 -1.43 11.77
C GLY A 18 -11.76 -1.01 11.65
N SER A 19 -12.37 -0.44 12.69
CA SER A 19 -13.74 0.06 12.65
C SER A 19 -13.80 1.48 12.09
N THR A 20 -14.66 1.73 11.10
CA THR A 20 -14.90 3.09 10.58
C THR A 20 -15.54 3.96 11.64
N VAL A 21 -14.89 5.07 11.99
CA VAL A 21 -15.37 6.06 12.95
C VAL A 21 -15.83 7.34 12.27
N LEU A 22 -15.31 7.64 11.07
CA LEU A 22 -15.70 8.82 10.30
C LEU A 22 -15.61 8.51 8.80
N THR A 23 -16.58 9.01 8.06
CA THR A 23 -16.51 9.18 6.60
C THR A 23 -16.92 10.60 6.30
N GLU A 24 -15.98 11.43 5.86
CA GLU A 24 -16.23 12.83 5.54
C GLU A 24 -16.17 13.02 4.02
N PRO A 25 -17.29 13.39 3.35
CA PRO A 25 -17.30 13.68 1.93
C PRO A 25 -16.91 15.14 1.66
N TYR A 26 -16.38 15.38 0.46
CA TYR A 26 -16.02 16.70 -0.03
C TYR A 26 -16.48 16.84 -1.49
N THR A 27 -16.71 18.08 -1.91
CA THR A 27 -17.00 18.43 -3.31
C THR A 27 -15.92 19.31 -3.94
N SER A 28 -14.94 19.72 -3.13
CA SER A 28 -13.81 20.55 -3.54
C SER A 28 -12.67 20.49 -2.52
N GLN A 29 -11.44 20.85 -2.92
CA GLN A 29 -10.30 21.01 -2.00
C GLN A 29 -9.85 22.47 -1.84
N PRO A 30 -9.27 22.86 -0.68
CA PRO A 30 -8.97 24.27 -0.37
C PRO A 30 -8.00 24.97 -1.32
N THR A 31 -6.99 24.25 -1.83
CA THR A 31 -5.94 24.79 -2.70
C THR A 31 -5.52 23.75 -3.74
N THR A 32 -4.85 24.15 -4.81
CA THR A 32 -4.32 23.23 -5.86
C THR A 32 -3.05 22.50 -5.44
N SER A 33 -2.43 22.93 -4.34
CA SER A 33 -1.11 22.47 -3.88
C SER A 33 -1.23 21.73 -2.53
N THR A 34 -0.89 22.41 -1.44
CA THR A 34 -0.87 21.85 -0.09
C THR A 34 -2.11 22.32 0.66
N PHE A 35 -2.84 21.36 1.22
CA PHE A 35 -4.01 21.57 2.04
C PHE A 35 -3.99 20.59 3.21
N MET A 36 -4.76 20.90 4.25
CA MET A 36 -4.83 20.12 5.48
C MET A 36 -6.28 20.00 5.93
N TYR A 37 -6.69 18.78 6.26
CA TYR A 37 -7.96 18.50 6.93
C TYR A 37 -7.67 18.10 8.37
N ASN A 38 -8.33 18.75 9.31
CA ASN A 38 -8.15 18.52 10.74
C ASN A 38 -9.33 17.72 11.30
N TYR A 39 -9.04 16.64 12.02
CA TYR A 39 -10.05 15.78 12.62
C TYR A 39 -9.69 15.51 14.08
N ASN A 40 -10.66 15.65 14.96
CA ASN A 40 -10.51 15.31 16.36
C ASN A 40 -10.98 13.86 16.56
N ILE A 41 -10.04 12.94 16.81
CA ILE A 41 -10.33 11.52 17.02
C ILE A 41 -9.91 11.13 18.45
N THR A 42 -10.89 10.78 19.27
CA THR A 42 -10.64 10.22 20.61
C THR A 42 -10.30 8.74 20.49
N SER A 43 -9.15 8.33 21.01
CA SER A 43 -8.72 6.93 20.99
C SER A 43 -7.74 6.64 22.13
N ASN A 44 -7.59 5.37 22.47
CA ASN A 44 -6.68 4.91 23.51
C ASN A 44 -5.25 4.78 22.96
N THR A 45 -4.26 4.92 23.84
CA THR A 45 -2.86 4.59 23.53
C THR A 45 -2.73 3.17 22.98
N GLY A 46 -1.94 2.98 21.94
CA GLY A 46 -1.77 1.72 21.22
C GLY A 46 -2.82 1.43 20.15
N ALA A 47 -3.87 2.25 20.02
CA ALA A 47 -4.83 2.09 18.94
C ALA A 47 -4.22 2.41 17.57
N LEU A 48 -4.59 1.61 16.57
CA LEU A 48 -4.24 1.84 15.18
C LEU A 48 -5.28 2.75 14.53
N ILE A 49 -4.88 3.98 14.20
CA ILE A 49 -5.65 4.89 13.36
C ILE A 49 -5.24 4.69 11.91
N SER A 50 -6.20 4.43 11.03
CA SER A 50 -6.00 4.36 9.58
C SER A 50 -6.82 5.45 8.91
N VAL A 51 -6.17 6.27 8.09
CA VAL A 51 -6.79 7.36 7.34
C VAL A 51 -6.64 7.08 5.86
N THR A 52 -7.77 7.00 5.15
CA THR A 52 -7.82 6.78 3.71
C THR A 52 -8.43 8.01 3.04
N GLY A 53 -7.65 8.68 2.20
CA GLY A 53 -8.15 9.72 1.29
C GLY A 53 -8.47 9.12 -0.08
N ILE A 54 -9.69 9.32 -0.55
CA ILE A 54 -10.19 8.83 -1.85
C ILE A 54 -10.27 10.01 -2.82
N CYS A 55 -9.73 9.84 -4.03
CA CYS A 55 -9.74 10.88 -5.05
C CYS A 55 -11.01 10.81 -5.90
N SER A 56 -11.56 11.96 -6.26
CA SER A 56 -12.78 12.11 -7.08
C SER A 56 -12.67 11.54 -8.50
N GLN A 57 -11.45 11.31 -8.99
CA GLN A 57 -11.23 10.73 -10.32
C GLN A 57 -10.90 9.24 -10.23
N SER A 58 -9.90 8.89 -9.42
CA SER A 58 -9.46 7.51 -9.21
C SER A 58 -8.39 7.42 -8.14
N GLY A 59 -8.36 6.29 -7.45
CA GLY A 59 -7.31 5.94 -6.51
C GLY A 59 -7.56 6.40 -5.08
N SER A 60 -6.73 5.90 -4.18
CA SER A 60 -6.75 6.28 -2.77
C SER A 60 -5.36 6.19 -2.16
N ILE A 61 -5.15 6.93 -1.09
CA ILE A 61 -3.93 6.87 -0.27
C ILE A 61 -4.35 6.51 1.14
N THR A 62 -3.73 5.49 1.71
CA THR A 62 -3.92 5.11 3.11
C THR A 62 -2.63 5.34 3.90
N ARG A 63 -2.79 5.89 5.10
CA ARG A 63 -1.71 6.07 6.09
C ARG A 63 -2.20 5.62 7.46
N THR A 64 -1.29 5.05 8.23
CA THR A 64 -1.56 4.53 9.56
C THR A 64 -0.76 5.27 10.61
N TYR A 65 -1.31 5.36 11.81
CA TYR A 65 -0.68 5.97 12.96
C TYR A 65 -1.08 5.20 14.22
N ILE A 66 -0.11 4.81 15.04
CA ILE A 66 -0.36 4.18 16.34
C ILE A 66 -0.30 5.26 17.42
N VAL A 67 -1.39 5.38 18.19
CA VAL A 67 -1.53 6.42 19.21
C VAL A 67 -0.50 6.21 20.32
N GLY A 68 0.30 7.23 20.60
CA GLY A 68 1.28 7.20 21.69
C GLY A 68 2.61 6.53 21.35
N THR A 69 2.81 6.05 20.12
CA THR A 69 4.16 5.78 19.59
C THR A 69 4.63 7.03 18.86
N GLY A 70 5.76 7.63 19.28
CA GLY A 70 6.42 8.68 18.50
C GLY A 70 6.73 8.17 17.09
N GLN A 71 6.71 9.07 16.09
CA GLN A 71 6.90 8.73 14.67
C GLN A 71 8.23 7.98 14.46
N ASN A 72 8.18 6.65 14.34
CA ASN A 72 9.29 5.81 13.90
C ASN A 72 8.80 4.80 12.84
N GLU A 73 7.97 5.25 11.90
CA GLU A 73 7.69 4.46 10.70
C GLU A 73 7.87 5.31 9.46
N SER A 74 9.15 5.45 9.08
CA SER A 74 9.51 5.60 7.67
C SER A 74 9.06 4.33 6.94
N PRO A 75 8.25 4.42 5.87
CA PRO A 75 7.92 3.24 5.08
C PRO A 75 9.19 2.74 4.38
N GLY A 76 9.85 1.75 4.96
CA GLY A 76 10.88 0.98 4.26
C GLY A 76 12.18 0.80 5.03
N GLU A 77 12.15 -0.01 6.11
CA GLU A 77 13.37 -0.69 6.56
C GLU A 77 13.34 -2.19 6.22
N ASN A 78 12.18 -2.76 5.87
CA ASN A 78 12.01 -4.18 5.51
C ASN A 78 11.08 -4.43 4.32
N ALA A 79 10.65 -3.40 3.58
CA ALA A 79 9.93 -3.63 2.34
C ALA A 79 10.91 -4.19 1.31
N ILE A 80 10.78 -5.47 0.98
CA ILE A 80 11.49 -6.06 -0.16
C ILE A 80 11.06 -5.26 -1.38
N SER A 81 11.97 -4.42 -1.89
CA SER A 81 11.68 -3.58 -3.05
C SER A 81 11.13 -4.45 -4.16
N GLY A 82 10.07 -4.01 -4.85
CA GLY A 82 9.30 -4.86 -5.78
C GLY A 82 10.16 -5.56 -6.84
N TYR A 83 11.29 -4.97 -7.23
CA TYR A 83 12.26 -5.59 -8.13
C TYR A 83 13.04 -6.74 -7.48
N ILE A 84 13.37 -6.71 -6.18
CA ILE A 84 14.00 -7.82 -5.47
C ILE A 84 13.04 -9.02 -5.38
N GLY A 85 11.75 -8.77 -5.09
CA GLY A 85 10.73 -9.81 -5.12
C GLY A 85 10.59 -10.44 -6.51
N PHE A 86 10.62 -9.61 -7.56
CA PHE A 86 10.57 -10.06 -8.96
C PHE A 86 11.81 -10.89 -9.36
N ILE A 87 13.02 -10.51 -8.93
CA ILE A 87 14.27 -11.24 -9.20
C ILE A 87 14.25 -12.63 -8.53
N LEU A 88 13.81 -12.72 -7.28
CA LEU A 88 13.71 -14.02 -6.58
C LEU A 88 12.70 -14.95 -7.25
N PHE A 89 11.54 -14.43 -7.65
CA PHE A 89 10.50 -15.22 -8.30
C PHE A 89 10.94 -15.72 -9.69
N THR A 90 11.52 -14.84 -10.50
CA THR A 90 12.01 -15.20 -11.85
C THR A 90 13.19 -16.18 -11.79
N GLY A 91 14.12 -16.01 -10.85
CA GLY A 91 15.25 -16.92 -10.65
C GLY A 91 14.81 -18.36 -10.31
N ILE A 92 13.80 -18.53 -9.46
CA ILE A 92 13.26 -19.86 -9.10
C ILE A 92 12.63 -20.54 -10.30
N LEU A 93 11.87 -19.81 -11.13
CA LEU A 93 11.25 -20.36 -12.34
C LEU A 93 12.29 -20.83 -13.37
N PHE A 94 13.31 -20.01 -13.65
CA PHE A 94 14.37 -20.38 -14.59
C PHE A 94 15.25 -21.52 -14.04
N GLY A 95 15.64 -21.46 -12.77
CA GLY A 95 16.42 -22.52 -12.12
C GLY A 95 15.68 -23.87 -12.12
N GLY A 96 14.42 -23.88 -11.68
CA GLY A 96 13.59 -25.08 -11.68
C GLY A 96 13.40 -25.68 -13.07
N PHE A 97 13.21 -24.83 -14.09
CA PHE A 97 13.08 -25.27 -15.48
C PHE A 97 14.35 -25.95 -16.00
N THR A 98 15.53 -25.39 -15.72
CA THR A 98 16.80 -26.00 -16.14
C THR A 98 17.06 -27.36 -15.48
N ILE A 99 16.72 -27.52 -14.19
CA ILE A 99 16.84 -28.80 -13.47
C ILE A 99 15.88 -29.85 -14.05
N LEU A 100 14.64 -29.46 -14.34
CA LEU A 100 13.65 -30.34 -14.98
C LEU A 100 14.10 -30.83 -16.36
N MET A 101 14.64 -29.91 -17.17
CA MET A 101 15.16 -30.24 -18.50
C MET A 101 16.36 -31.20 -18.40
N LYS A 102 17.33 -30.92 -17.51
CA LYS A 102 18.48 -31.82 -17.26
C LYS A 102 18.03 -33.21 -16.76
N LYS A 103 17.03 -33.27 -15.89
CA LYS A 103 16.48 -34.54 -15.39
C LYS A 103 15.77 -35.32 -16.50
N LYS A 104 15.07 -34.64 -17.42
CA LYS A 104 14.46 -35.25 -18.61
C LYS A 104 15.52 -35.81 -19.57
N MET A 105 16.57 -35.05 -19.86
CA MET A 105 17.64 -35.47 -20.77
C MET A 105 18.40 -36.70 -20.24
N LYS A 106 18.80 -36.68 -18.95
CA LYS A 106 19.48 -37.82 -18.32
C LYS A 106 18.62 -39.09 -18.28
N LYS A 107 17.29 -38.96 -18.20
CA LYS A 107 16.38 -40.12 -18.22
C LYS A 107 16.20 -40.69 -19.64
N GLY A 108 16.29 -39.86 -20.68
CA GLY A 108 16.21 -40.30 -22.08
C GLY A 108 17.46 -41.08 -22.52
N GLU A 109 18.64 -40.67 -22.07
CA GLU A 109 19.93 -41.30 -22.39
C GLU A 109 20.14 -42.67 -21.72
N ILE A 110 19.34 -43.01 -20.70
CA ILE A 110 19.36 -44.32 -20.01
C ILE A 110 18.37 -45.31 -20.66
N LEU A 111 17.57 -44.87 -21.64
CA LEU A 111 16.52 -45.66 -22.29
C LEU A 111 16.81 -46.01 -23.76
N GLU A 112 18.00 -45.66 -24.28
CA GLU A 112 18.59 -46.21 -25.52
C GLU A 112 19.72 -47.19 -25.18
#